data_AF-A0A3B8TYT3-F1
#
_entry.id   AF-A0A3B8TYT3-F1
#
_cell.length_a   1.000
_cell.length_b   1.000
_cell.length_c   1.000
_cell.angle_alpha   90.00
_cell.angle_beta   90.00
_cell.angle_gamma   90.00
#
_symmetry.space_group_name_H-M   'P 1'
#
loop_
_entity.id
_entity.type
_entity.pdbx_description
1 polymer ?
#
loop_
_entity_poly.entity_id
_entity_poly.type
_entity_poly.pdbx_seq_one_letter_code
_entity_poly.pdbx_strand_id
1 'polypeptide(L)'
;MKTYPDDLLQKLDLPILAESVAKGCVSDLGRMAWQAYQPLQSADEVNAVYNKITAYQHFKQEGHKIPFDRFKDIRPSLGKLGIKGMILELYEVVAVLQVAKTIHQVLESLDEWDSEPTSLHQLIQSISRNDRLVETIQDIVNEEGQIRSDASELLAELRIEKAKLSKKIHKVFQSEVGRLKRQGYLFDSVESVRNGRRVLAVKAEHKRKIQGILHDESESGKIVFIEPESCVHLHNDLFSVVQAEQREIQKLLDRLTQIIETQADYLAFSQEIFAELDILQSKSSWCDRYSCSMPTIESKQVVQLIECRNAS
;
A
#
# COMPACT_ATOMS: atom_id res chain seq x y z
N MET A 1 -35.36 -3.22 -3.48
CA MET A 1 -36.44 -3.78 -2.64
C MET A 1 -37.53 -2.73 -2.47
N LYS A 2 -38.81 -3.08 -2.66
CA LYS A 2 -39.92 -2.17 -2.32
C LYS A 2 -40.31 -2.44 -0.88
N THR A 3 -40.04 -1.51 0.02
CA THR A 3 -40.47 -1.58 1.42
C THR A 3 -41.73 -0.75 1.61
N TYR A 4 -42.55 -1.11 2.59
CA TYR A 4 -43.62 -0.24 3.08
C TYR A 4 -43.59 -0.25 4.61
N PRO A 5 -43.44 0.90 5.28
CA PRO A 5 -43.15 2.23 4.71
C PRO A 5 -41.75 2.30 4.06
N ASP A 6 -41.46 3.38 3.32
CA ASP A 6 -40.16 3.59 2.67
C ASP A 6 -39.00 3.64 3.68
N ASP A 7 -39.28 4.03 4.93
CA ASP A 7 -38.31 4.10 6.04
C ASP A 7 -38.26 2.82 6.89
N LEU A 8 -38.84 1.69 6.43
CA LEU A 8 -38.92 0.44 7.20
C LEU A 8 -37.54 -0.03 7.71
N LEU A 9 -36.51 0.03 6.87
CA LEU A 9 -35.17 -0.43 7.27
C LEU A 9 -34.56 0.44 8.37
N GLN A 10 -34.85 1.75 8.36
CA GLN A 10 -34.43 2.65 9.43
C GLN A 10 -35.17 2.36 10.73
N LYS A 11 -36.49 2.10 10.65
CA LYS A 11 -37.31 1.73 11.80
C LYS A 11 -36.94 0.40 12.44
N LEU A 12 -36.32 -0.49 11.66
CA LEU A 12 -35.80 -1.78 12.12
C LEU A 12 -34.34 -1.69 12.59
N ASP A 13 -33.78 -0.49 12.73
CA ASP A 13 -32.38 -0.25 13.12
C ASP A 13 -31.35 -0.98 12.24
N LEU A 14 -31.73 -1.39 11.02
CA LEU A 14 -30.87 -2.19 10.14
C LEU A 14 -29.56 -1.46 9.78
N PRO A 15 -29.54 -0.13 9.54
CA PRO A 15 -28.28 0.59 9.35
C PRO A 15 -27.33 0.51 10.56
N ILE A 16 -27.87 0.48 11.79
CA ILE A 16 -27.07 0.37 13.02
C ILE A 16 -26.45 -1.02 13.12
N LEU A 17 -27.23 -2.06 12.82
CA LEU A 17 -26.74 -3.45 12.77
C LEU A 17 -25.69 -3.64 11.68
N ALA A 18 -25.95 -3.10 10.48
CA ALA A 18 -25.01 -3.14 9.36
C ALA A 18 -23.68 -2.47 9.74
N GLU A 19 -23.72 -1.30 10.38
CA GLU A 19 -22.53 -0.62 10.89
C GLU A 19 -21.81 -1.42 11.98
N SER A 20 -22.55 -2.11 12.86
CA SER A 20 -21.93 -2.99 13.88
C SER A 20 -21.15 -4.14 13.26
N VAL A 21 -21.61 -4.70 12.14
CA VAL A 21 -20.89 -5.74 11.39
C VAL A 21 -19.78 -5.10 10.54
N ALA A 22 -19.97 -3.92 9.96
CA ALA A 22 -18.92 -3.22 9.21
C ALA A 22 -17.65 -3.01 10.07
N LYS A 23 -17.82 -2.67 11.35
CA LYS A 23 -16.70 -2.46 12.29
C LYS A 23 -15.79 -3.68 12.49
N GLY A 24 -16.28 -4.88 12.22
CA GLY A 24 -15.49 -6.11 12.27
C GLY A 24 -14.73 -6.43 10.98
N CYS A 25 -15.02 -5.73 9.86
CA CYS A 25 -14.25 -5.88 8.63
C CYS A 25 -12.88 -5.22 8.78
N VAL A 26 -11.82 -5.91 8.36
CA VAL A 26 -10.45 -5.40 8.47
C VAL A 26 -10.11 -4.44 7.33
N SER A 27 -10.68 -4.63 6.15
CA SER A 27 -10.42 -3.82 4.95
C SER A 27 -11.48 -2.73 4.76
N ASP A 28 -11.07 -1.59 4.17
CA ASP A 28 -12.04 -0.58 3.70
C ASP A 28 -12.96 -1.16 2.63
N LEU A 29 -12.45 -2.07 1.82
CA LEU A 29 -13.20 -2.70 0.76
C LEU A 29 -14.38 -3.52 1.28
N GLY A 30 -14.15 -4.39 2.26
CA GLY A 30 -15.19 -5.16 2.95
C GLY A 30 -16.20 -4.26 3.65
N ARG A 31 -15.72 -3.20 4.34
CA ARG A 31 -16.60 -2.19 4.96
C ARG A 31 -17.54 -1.54 3.95
N MET A 32 -17.00 -1.03 2.85
CA MET A 32 -17.77 -0.35 1.81
C MET A 32 -18.75 -1.30 1.13
N ALA A 33 -18.32 -2.52 0.80
CA ALA A 33 -19.17 -3.54 0.19
C ALA A 33 -20.33 -3.95 1.12
N TRP A 34 -20.08 -4.08 2.42
CA TRP A 34 -21.12 -4.40 3.40
C TRP A 34 -22.07 -3.23 3.65
N GLN A 35 -21.58 -2.00 3.73
CA GLN A 35 -22.43 -0.82 3.89
C GLN A 35 -23.35 -0.57 2.68
N ALA A 36 -22.92 -0.96 1.47
CA ALA A 36 -23.75 -0.92 0.27
C ALA A 36 -24.76 -2.07 0.18
N TYR A 37 -24.65 -3.09 1.04
CA TYR A 37 -25.45 -4.30 0.98
C TYR A 37 -26.94 -4.02 1.22
N GLN A 38 -27.78 -4.75 0.49
CA GLN A 38 -29.24 -4.70 0.63
C GLN A 38 -29.76 -6.08 1.04
N PRO A 39 -30.87 -6.16 1.81
CA PRO A 39 -31.45 -7.45 2.18
C PRO A 39 -31.76 -8.34 0.97
N LEU A 40 -31.37 -9.61 1.08
CA LEU A 40 -31.66 -10.64 0.08
C LEU A 40 -33.17 -10.89 -0.04
N GLN A 41 -33.61 -11.33 -1.20
CA GLN A 41 -35.04 -11.41 -1.54
C GLN A 41 -35.55 -12.85 -1.71
N SER A 42 -34.66 -13.84 -1.68
CA SER A 42 -35.01 -15.25 -1.82
C SER A 42 -34.41 -16.13 -0.72
N ALA A 43 -35.10 -17.22 -0.39
CA ALA A 43 -34.60 -18.21 0.56
C ALA A 43 -33.28 -18.83 0.08
N ASP A 44 -33.14 -19.07 -1.22
CA ASP A 44 -31.95 -19.67 -1.82
C ASP A 44 -30.71 -18.77 -1.64
N GLU A 45 -30.83 -17.46 -1.89
CA GLU A 45 -29.74 -16.50 -1.65
C GLU A 45 -29.33 -16.48 -0.17
N VAL A 46 -30.29 -16.47 0.75
CA VAL A 46 -30.01 -16.43 2.20
C VAL A 46 -29.32 -17.72 2.65
N ASN A 47 -29.85 -18.88 2.23
CA ASN A 47 -29.26 -20.17 2.55
C ASN A 47 -27.85 -20.32 1.96
N ALA A 48 -27.58 -19.78 0.76
CA ALA A 48 -26.23 -19.75 0.20
C ALA A 48 -25.25 -18.94 1.08
N VAL A 49 -25.67 -17.79 1.62
CA VAL A 49 -24.87 -17.01 2.56
C VAL A 49 -24.69 -17.74 3.90
N TYR A 50 -25.74 -18.37 4.44
CA TYR A 50 -25.65 -19.14 5.68
C TYR A 50 -24.69 -20.32 5.54
N ASN A 51 -24.71 -21.04 4.43
CA ASN A 51 -23.75 -22.11 4.15
C ASN A 51 -22.30 -21.59 4.20
N LYS A 52 -22.03 -20.42 3.62
CA LYS A 52 -20.70 -19.78 3.68
C LYS A 52 -20.29 -19.42 5.11
N ILE A 53 -21.19 -18.84 5.91
CA ILE A 53 -20.88 -18.49 7.31
C ILE A 53 -20.62 -19.75 8.14
N THR A 54 -21.46 -20.78 7.99
CA THR A 54 -21.28 -22.08 8.68
C THR A 54 -19.96 -22.74 8.30
N ALA A 55 -19.63 -22.77 7.00
CA ALA A 55 -18.34 -23.29 6.52
C ALA A 55 -17.16 -22.53 7.13
N TYR A 56 -17.23 -21.19 7.17
CA TYR A 56 -16.20 -20.36 7.79
C TYR A 56 -16.09 -20.59 9.31
N GLN A 57 -17.21 -20.76 10.01
CA GLN A 57 -17.20 -21.09 11.44
C GLN A 57 -16.54 -22.44 11.71
N HIS A 58 -16.82 -23.46 10.88
CA HIS A 58 -16.15 -24.77 10.99
C HIS A 58 -14.65 -24.65 10.76
N PHE A 59 -14.24 -23.99 9.66
CA PHE A 59 -12.84 -23.69 9.35
C PHE A 59 -12.10 -23.03 10.53
N LYS A 60 -12.73 -22.04 11.17
CA LYS A 60 -12.19 -21.36 12.35
C LYS A 60 -12.12 -22.26 13.58
N GLN A 61 -13.12 -23.10 13.81
CA GLN A 61 -13.18 -24.01 14.97
C GLN A 61 -12.08 -25.08 14.92
N GLU A 62 -11.69 -25.50 13.72
CA GLU A 62 -10.56 -26.41 13.50
C GLU A 62 -9.19 -25.73 13.59
N GLY A 63 -9.17 -24.43 13.90
CA GLY A 63 -7.95 -23.66 14.18
C GLY A 63 -7.36 -22.94 12.98
N HIS A 64 -7.99 -23.02 11.81
CA HIS A 64 -7.57 -22.27 10.63
C HIS A 64 -8.04 -20.81 10.69
N LYS A 65 -7.39 -19.95 9.90
CA LYS A 65 -7.74 -18.52 9.83
C LYS A 65 -7.42 -17.96 8.45
N ILE A 66 -8.26 -17.06 7.96
CA ILE A 66 -7.92 -16.28 6.78
C ILE A 66 -6.87 -15.24 7.19
N PRO A 67 -5.69 -15.20 6.55
CA PRO A 67 -4.59 -14.33 6.94
C PRO A 67 -4.77 -12.91 6.40
N PHE A 68 -5.92 -12.30 6.68
CA PHE A 68 -6.17 -10.91 6.34
C PHE A 68 -5.61 -9.98 7.40
N ASP A 69 -4.49 -9.36 7.05
CA ASP A 69 -4.11 -8.05 7.58
C ASP A 69 -4.88 -6.95 6.85
N ARG A 70 -4.66 -5.69 7.26
CA ARG A 70 -5.17 -4.55 6.50
C ARG A 70 -4.52 -4.52 5.10
N PHE A 71 -5.28 -4.88 4.08
CA PHE A 71 -4.88 -4.73 2.68
C PHE A 71 -5.46 -3.44 2.08
N LYS A 72 -4.73 -2.85 1.14
CA LYS A 72 -5.14 -1.64 0.43
C LYS A 72 -6.02 -2.01 -0.77
N ASP A 73 -7.03 -1.19 -1.05
CA ASP A 73 -7.75 -1.27 -2.33
C ASP A 73 -6.83 -0.78 -3.45
N ILE A 74 -6.42 -1.71 -4.33
CA ILE A 74 -5.56 -1.44 -5.48
C ILE A 74 -6.37 -1.25 -6.76
N ARG A 75 -7.68 -1.52 -6.77
CA ARG A 75 -8.53 -1.34 -7.96
C ARG A 75 -8.46 0.06 -8.56
N PRO A 76 -8.37 1.17 -7.76
CA PRO A 76 -8.18 2.50 -8.34
C PRO A 76 -6.84 2.68 -9.08
N SER A 77 -5.79 1.99 -8.65
CA SER A 77 -4.48 2.00 -9.33
C SER A 77 -4.54 1.13 -10.60
N LEU A 78 -5.15 -0.06 -10.50
CA LEU A 78 -5.31 -0.99 -11.61
C LEU A 78 -6.20 -0.42 -12.72
N GLY A 79 -7.28 0.30 -12.37
CA GLY A 79 -8.20 0.90 -13.35
C GLY A 79 -7.60 2.04 -14.19
N LYS A 80 -6.39 2.51 -13.85
CA LYS A 80 -5.62 3.47 -14.66
C LYS A 80 -4.71 2.79 -15.68
N LEU A 81 -4.45 1.49 -15.51
CA LEU A 81 -3.66 0.70 -16.46
C LEU A 81 -4.42 0.58 -17.78
N GLY A 82 -3.72 0.51 -18.90
CA GLY A 82 -4.30 0.64 -20.25
C GLY A 82 -4.30 2.07 -20.80
N ILE A 83 -4.14 3.09 -19.95
CA ILE A 83 -3.92 4.47 -20.41
C ILE A 83 -2.45 4.64 -20.79
N LYS A 84 -2.20 5.05 -22.04
CA LYS A 84 -0.84 5.22 -22.56
C LYS A 84 0.00 6.14 -21.67
N GLY A 85 1.15 5.63 -21.22
CA GLY A 85 2.13 6.38 -20.41
C GLY A 85 1.85 6.39 -18.91
N MET A 86 0.83 5.67 -18.43
CA MET A 86 0.66 5.46 -16.99
C MET A 86 1.71 4.46 -16.48
N ILE A 87 2.39 4.84 -15.41
CA ILE A 87 3.35 4.01 -14.69
C ILE A 87 2.93 4.01 -13.23
N LEU A 88 2.88 2.82 -12.62
CA LEU A 88 2.60 2.69 -11.20
C LEU A 88 3.75 3.27 -10.39
N GLU A 89 3.40 4.03 -9.37
CA GLU A 89 4.35 4.47 -8.36
C GLU A 89 4.78 3.28 -7.48
N LEU A 90 5.96 3.38 -6.85
CA LEU A 90 6.51 2.30 -6.03
C LEU A 90 5.53 1.81 -4.96
N TYR A 91 4.82 2.72 -4.29
CA TYR A 91 3.86 2.36 -3.25
C TYR A 91 2.63 1.60 -3.81
N GLU A 92 2.29 1.80 -5.08
CA GLU A 92 1.22 1.06 -5.75
C GLU A 92 1.71 -0.35 -6.11
N VAL A 93 2.94 -0.48 -6.62
CA VAL A 93 3.59 -1.77 -6.88
C VAL A 93 3.70 -2.61 -5.60
N VAL A 94 4.11 -2.00 -4.48
CA VAL A 94 4.17 -2.66 -3.16
C VAL A 94 2.78 -3.15 -2.73
N ALA A 95 1.74 -2.34 -2.94
CA ALA A 95 0.37 -2.75 -2.63
C ALA A 95 -0.09 -3.94 -3.49
N VAL A 96 0.29 -3.97 -4.78
CA VAL A 96 0.04 -5.11 -5.67
C VAL A 96 0.74 -6.37 -5.16
N LEU A 97 2.03 -6.25 -4.77
CA LEU A 97 2.77 -7.38 -4.18
C LEU A 97 2.08 -7.91 -2.94
N GLN A 98 1.59 -7.03 -2.06
CA GLN A 98 0.88 -7.44 -0.85
C GLN A 98 -0.39 -8.22 -1.19
N VAL A 99 -1.20 -7.73 -2.14
CA VAL A 99 -2.41 -8.45 -2.59
C VAL A 99 -2.06 -9.82 -3.17
N ALA A 100 -1.04 -9.90 -4.03
CA ALA A 100 -0.60 -11.18 -4.61
C ALA A 100 -0.12 -12.18 -3.54
N LYS A 101 0.61 -11.72 -2.52
CA LYS A 101 1.00 -12.55 -1.37
C LYS A 101 -0.21 -12.99 -0.54
N THR A 102 -1.19 -12.10 -0.32
CA THR A 102 -2.42 -12.47 0.37
C THR A 102 -3.19 -13.55 -0.39
N ILE A 103 -3.20 -13.55 -1.74
CA ILE A 103 -3.80 -14.65 -2.52
C ILE A 103 -3.15 -15.98 -2.16
N HIS A 104 -1.81 -16.03 -2.14
CA HIS A 104 -1.07 -17.23 -1.76
C HIS A 104 -1.45 -17.72 -0.37
N GLN A 105 -1.44 -16.83 0.62
CA GLN A 105 -1.70 -17.17 2.02
C GLN A 105 -3.15 -17.63 2.25
N VAL A 106 -4.12 -17.02 1.56
CA VAL A 106 -5.53 -17.44 1.63
C VAL A 106 -5.69 -18.84 1.06
N LEU A 107 -5.11 -19.10 -0.11
CA LEU A 107 -5.17 -20.42 -0.74
C LEU A 107 -4.48 -21.48 0.13
N GLU A 108 -3.28 -21.18 0.64
CA GLU A 108 -2.53 -22.07 1.53
C GLU A 108 -3.33 -22.42 2.79
N SER A 109 -3.97 -21.43 3.44
CA SER A 109 -4.75 -21.72 4.64
C SER A 109 -5.96 -22.61 4.38
N LEU A 110 -6.54 -22.58 3.16
CA LEU A 110 -7.64 -23.46 2.77
C LEU A 110 -7.14 -24.83 2.31
N ASP A 111 -5.97 -24.90 1.67
CA ASP A 111 -5.34 -26.17 1.28
C ASP A 111 -4.92 -26.99 2.52
N GLU A 112 -4.55 -26.34 3.61
CA GLU A 112 -4.23 -26.98 4.90
C GLU A 112 -5.47 -27.53 5.64
N TRP A 113 -6.68 -27.11 5.24
CA TRP A 113 -7.92 -27.51 5.88
C TRP A 113 -8.41 -28.85 5.32
N ASP A 114 -8.05 -29.94 6.01
CA ASP A 114 -8.40 -31.32 5.65
C ASP A 114 -9.92 -31.59 5.80
N SER A 115 -10.68 -31.15 4.80
CA SER A 115 -12.14 -31.24 4.75
C SER A 115 -12.66 -31.50 3.34
N GLU A 116 -13.87 -32.02 3.24
CA GLU A 116 -14.58 -32.11 1.95
C GLU A 116 -14.85 -30.71 1.38
N PRO A 117 -14.84 -30.51 0.04
CA PRO A 117 -15.04 -29.20 -0.57
C PRO A 117 -16.32 -28.49 -0.11
N THR A 118 -16.15 -27.42 0.66
CA THR A 118 -17.22 -26.58 1.21
C THR A 118 -17.55 -25.37 0.34
N SER A 119 -18.58 -24.61 0.71
CA SER A 119 -18.90 -23.32 0.06
C SER A 119 -17.79 -22.26 0.20
N LEU A 120 -16.88 -22.43 1.17
CA LEU A 120 -15.71 -21.56 1.30
C LEU A 120 -14.67 -21.89 0.21
N HIS A 121 -14.45 -23.17 -0.09
CA HIS A 121 -13.62 -23.60 -1.23
C HIS A 121 -14.21 -23.12 -2.56
N GLN A 122 -15.54 -23.20 -2.73
CA GLN A 122 -16.22 -22.69 -3.91
C GLN A 122 -16.07 -21.17 -4.07
N LEU A 123 -15.96 -20.41 -2.98
CA LEU A 123 -15.75 -18.96 -3.04
C LEU A 123 -14.37 -18.60 -3.58
N ILE A 124 -13.34 -19.36 -3.21
CA ILE A 124 -11.96 -19.11 -3.64
C ILE A 124 -11.54 -19.89 -4.90
N GLN A 125 -12.38 -20.79 -5.43
CA GLN A 125 -12.01 -21.67 -6.55
C GLN A 125 -11.56 -20.91 -7.82
N SER A 126 -12.01 -19.66 -7.98
CA SER A 126 -11.71 -18.80 -9.12
C SER A 126 -10.44 -17.96 -8.95
N ILE A 127 -9.78 -18.04 -7.79
CA ILE A 127 -8.47 -17.44 -7.56
C ILE A 127 -7.39 -18.52 -7.53
N SER A 128 -6.24 -18.23 -8.11
CA SER A 128 -5.05 -19.06 -8.21
C SER A 128 -3.78 -18.29 -7.88
N ARG A 129 -2.73 -19.04 -7.52
CA ARG A 129 -1.41 -18.49 -7.22
C ARG A 129 -0.74 -18.02 -8.51
N ASN A 130 -0.06 -16.87 -8.46
CA ASN A 130 0.81 -16.39 -9.53
C ASN A 130 2.21 -16.12 -8.97
N ASP A 131 2.98 -17.19 -8.79
CA ASP A 131 4.31 -17.15 -8.17
C ASP A 131 5.26 -16.26 -8.98
N ARG A 132 5.15 -16.34 -10.32
CA ARG A 132 5.95 -15.52 -11.23
C ARG A 132 5.74 -14.03 -11.03
N LEU A 133 4.51 -13.57 -10.79
CA LEU A 133 4.24 -12.15 -10.51
C LEU A 133 4.92 -11.71 -9.21
N VAL A 134 4.78 -12.51 -8.16
CA VAL A 134 5.38 -12.25 -6.84
C VAL A 134 6.90 -12.19 -6.95
N GLU A 135 7.52 -13.20 -7.55
CA GLU A 135 8.98 -13.27 -7.79
C GLU A 135 9.47 -12.07 -8.61
N THR A 136 8.79 -11.75 -9.72
CA THR A 136 9.19 -10.64 -10.59
C THR A 136 9.17 -9.29 -9.88
N ILE A 137 8.17 -9.05 -9.02
CA ILE A 137 8.15 -7.82 -8.22
C ILE A 137 9.24 -7.86 -7.14
N GLN A 138 9.47 -9.01 -6.49
CA GLN A 138 10.50 -9.17 -5.44
C GLN A 138 11.94 -9.11 -5.95
N ASP A 139 12.18 -9.38 -7.23
CA ASP A 139 13.47 -9.16 -7.89
C ASP A 139 13.84 -7.67 -7.98
N ILE A 140 12.85 -6.77 -7.91
CA ILE A 140 13.04 -5.33 -8.00
C ILE A 140 12.77 -4.63 -6.65
N VAL A 141 11.83 -5.14 -5.86
CA VAL A 141 11.37 -4.54 -4.60
C VAL A 141 11.70 -5.48 -3.43
N ASN A 142 12.37 -4.96 -2.40
CA ASN A 142 12.71 -5.75 -1.20
C ASN A 142 11.53 -5.88 -0.23
N GLU A 143 11.77 -6.57 0.89
CA GLU A 143 10.77 -6.79 1.95
C GLU A 143 10.31 -5.49 2.62
N GLU A 144 11.16 -4.47 2.65
CA GLU A 144 10.84 -3.14 3.17
C GLU A 144 10.05 -2.26 2.18
N GLY A 145 9.73 -2.77 0.99
CA GLY A 145 8.98 -2.03 -0.04
C GLY A 145 9.82 -0.98 -0.78
N GLN A 146 11.13 -1.13 -0.80
CA GLN A 146 12.09 -0.25 -1.48
C GLN A 146 12.67 -0.91 -2.73
N ILE A 147 13.07 -0.11 -3.72
CA ILE A 147 13.80 -0.62 -4.88
C ILE A 147 15.16 -1.17 -4.44
N ARG A 148 15.37 -2.46 -4.70
CA ARG A 148 16.62 -3.15 -4.42
C ARG A 148 17.81 -2.48 -5.09
N SER A 149 18.96 -2.52 -4.43
CA SER A 149 20.20 -1.93 -4.98
C SER A 149 20.75 -2.68 -6.17
N ASP A 150 20.40 -3.95 -6.30
CA ASP A 150 20.79 -4.88 -7.36
C ASP A 150 19.65 -5.15 -8.35
N ALA A 151 18.57 -4.35 -8.33
CA ALA A 151 17.44 -4.52 -9.26
C ALA A 151 17.84 -4.40 -10.74
N SER A 152 18.94 -3.70 -11.03
CA SER A 152 19.66 -3.78 -12.30
C SER A 152 21.15 -3.52 -12.09
N GLU A 153 21.98 -4.02 -13.00
CA GLU A 153 23.43 -3.76 -12.99
C GLU A 153 23.73 -2.25 -13.02
N LEU A 154 23.04 -1.53 -13.91
CA LEU A 154 23.16 -0.07 -14.02
C LEU A 154 22.75 0.64 -12.72
N LEU A 155 21.67 0.22 -12.06
CA LEU A 155 21.25 0.83 -10.80
C LEU A 155 22.30 0.63 -9.70
N ALA A 156 22.88 -0.56 -9.62
CA ALA A 156 23.94 -0.87 -8.67
C ALA A 156 25.18 0.01 -8.91
N GLU A 157 25.61 0.15 -10.16
CA GLU A 157 26.72 1.03 -10.56
C GLU A 157 26.46 2.49 -10.17
N LEU A 158 25.29 3.02 -10.50
CA LEU A 158 24.89 4.40 -10.20
C LEU A 158 24.86 4.67 -8.69
N ARG A 159 24.36 3.72 -7.88
CA ARG A 159 24.36 3.86 -6.41
C ARG A 159 25.77 3.87 -5.84
N ILE A 160 26.67 3.02 -6.37
CA ILE A 160 28.09 3.01 -5.99
C ILE A 160 28.76 4.35 -6.35
N GLU A 161 28.52 4.84 -7.57
CA GLU A 161 29.07 6.11 -8.05
C GLU A 161 28.58 7.30 -7.21
N LYS A 162 27.27 7.36 -6.94
CA LYS A 162 26.64 8.36 -6.07
C LYS A 162 27.29 8.38 -4.69
N ALA A 163 27.53 7.22 -4.09
CA ALA A 163 28.20 7.10 -2.80
C ALA A 163 29.67 7.57 -2.86
N LYS A 164 30.40 7.23 -3.93
CA LYS A 164 31.78 7.69 -4.16
C LYS A 164 31.86 9.21 -4.30
N LEU A 165 31.02 9.80 -5.14
CA LEU A 165 30.94 11.25 -5.36
C LEU A 165 30.55 11.98 -4.09
N SER A 166 29.54 11.49 -3.36
CA SER A 166 29.11 12.08 -2.09
C SER A 166 30.24 12.11 -1.06
N LYS A 167 31.02 11.02 -0.93
CA LYS A 167 32.21 10.97 -0.06
C LYS A 167 33.29 11.96 -0.52
N LYS A 168 33.52 12.09 -1.82
CA LYS A 168 34.52 13.02 -2.40
C LYS A 168 34.12 14.47 -2.15
N ILE A 169 32.87 14.85 -2.43
CA ILE A 169 32.30 16.16 -2.11
C ILE A 169 32.48 16.45 -0.63
N HIS A 170 32.17 15.48 0.24
CA HIS A 170 32.29 15.68 1.67
C HIS A 170 33.72 16.04 2.10
N LYS A 171 34.73 15.32 1.60
CA LYS A 171 36.14 15.60 1.89
C LYS A 171 36.58 16.98 1.38
N VAL A 172 36.25 17.31 0.14
CA VAL A 172 36.64 18.60 -0.47
C VAL A 172 35.97 19.76 0.27
N PHE A 173 34.68 19.63 0.58
CA PHE A 173 33.93 20.65 1.31
C PHE A 173 34.51 20.88 2.72
N GLN A 174 34.82 19.82 3.46
CA GLN A 174 35.43 19.96 4.80
C GLN A 174 36.82 20.63 4.75
N SER A 175 37.60 20.37 3.70
CA SER A 175 38.87 21.07 3.49
C SER A 175 38.66 22.57 3.29
N GLU A 176 37.68 22.96 2.47
CA GLU A 176 37.34 24.37 2.25
C GLU A 176 36.83 25.04 3.53
N VAL A 177 35.95 24.36 4.30
CA VAL A 177 35.50 24.83 5.61
C VAL A 177 36.70 25.10 6.52
N GLY A 178 37.62 24.16 6.65
CA GLY A 178 38.81 24.31 7.51
C GLY A 178 39.76 25.43 7.06
N ARG A 179 39.91 25.64 5.74
CA ARG A 179 40.73 26.72 5.18
C ARG A 179 40.10 28.09 5.45
N LEU A 180 38.80 28.24 5.17
CA LEU A 180 38.09 29.52 5.24
C LEU A 180 37.73 29.91 6.68
N LYS A 181 37.49 28.93 7.57
CA LYS A 181 37.32 29.17 9.00
C LYS A 181 38.59 29.75 9.63
N ARG A 182 39.77 29.21 9.29
CA ARG A 182 41.07 29.77 9.74
C ARG A 182 41.33 31.19 9.25
N GLN A 183 40.74 31.57 8.11
CA GLN A 183 40.82 32.92 7.56
C GLN A 183 39.78 33.88 8.17
N GLY A 184 38.87 33.40 9.02
CA GLY A 184 37.84 34.22 9.67
C GLY A 184 36.66 34.62 8.77
N TYR A 185 36.56 34.02 7.58
CA TYR A 185 35.59 34.41 6.55
C TYR A 185 34.19 33.83 6.74
N LEU A 186 34.07 32.75 7.51
CA LEU A 186 32.82 32.04 7.76
C LEU A 186 32.11 32.57 9.02
N PHE A 187 30.79 32.35 9.07
CA PHE A 187 29.99 32.51 10.30
C PHE A 187 30.15 31.31 11.24
N ASP A 188 29.60 31.39 12.46
CA ASP A 188 29.69 30.31 13.46
C ASP A 188 29.04 29.01 12.96
N SER A 189 27.86 29.12 12.34
CA SER A 189 27.27 28.03 11.55
C SER A 189 27.90 28.02 10.16
N VAL A 190 29.02 27.33 10.01
CA VAL A 190 29.88 27.36 8.81
C VAL A 190 29.26 26.75 7.54
N GLU A 191 28.22 25.93 7.68
CA GLU A 191 27.63 25.11 6.61
C GLU A 191 26.11 25.26 6.58
N SER A 192 25.53 25.18 5.37
CA SER A 192 24.10 24.99 5.15
C SER A 192 23.84 24.19 3.87
N VAL A 193 22.56 23.95 3.56
CA VAL A 193 22.12 23.34 2.30
C VAL A 193 21.18 24.31 1.58
N ARG A 194 21.41 24.56 0.29
CA ARG A 194 20.55 25.38 -0.58
C ARG A 194 20.32 24.65 -1.90
N ASN A 195 19.06 24.52 -2.31
CA ASN A 195 18.67 23.81 -3.54
C ASN A 195 19.29 22.40 -3.64
N GLY A 196 19.37 21.68 -2.52
CA GLY A 196 19.98 20.35 -2.44
C GLY A 196 21.51 20.32 -2.52
N ARG A 197 22.19 21.47 -2.54
CA ARG A 197 23.65 21.59 -2.57
C ARG A 197 24.20 22.06 -1.24
N ARG A 198 25.34 21.50 -0.83
CA ARG A 198 26.06 21.96 0.37
C ARG A 198 26.77 23.27 0.06
N VAL A 199 26.57 24.27 0.92
CA VAL A 199 27.06 25.64 0.75
C VAL A 199 27.70 26.15 2.02
N LEU A 200 28.70 27.01 1.87
CA LEU A 200 29.38 27.70 2.96
C LEU A 200 28.57 28.91 3.38
N ALA A 201 28.43 29.14 4.69
CA ALA A 201 27.85 30.36 5.23
C ALA A 201 28.94 31.40 5.46
N VAL A 202 28.98 32.41 4.60
CA VAL A 202 30.07 33.37 4.49
C VAL A 202 29.59 34.73 4.98
N LYS A 203 30.43 35.45 5.72
CA LYS A 203 30.14 36.85 6.07
C LYS A 203 30.05 37.68 4.79
N ALA A 204 28.99 38.46 4.61
CA ALA A 204 28.72 39.17 3.36
C ALA A 204 29.88 40.10 2.91
N GLU A 205 30.61 40.69 3.86
CA GLU A 205 31.82 41.51 3.64
C GLU A 205 32.98 40.73 2.99
N HIS A 206 33.01 39.41 3.13
CA HIS A 206 34.02 38.52 2.55
C HIS A 206 33.55 37.77 1.31
N LYS A 207 32.35 38.04 0.78
CA LYS A 207 31.78 37.28 -0.35
C LYS A 207 32.65 37.23 -1.60
N ARG A 208 33.38 38.33 -1.88
CA ARG A 208 34.31 38.42 -3.03
C ARG A 208 35.65 37.68 -2.80
N LYS A 209 35.92 37.18 -1.59
CA LYS A 209 37.15 36.45 -1.24
C LYS A 209 37.01 34.94 -1.47
N ILE A 210 35.81 34.46 -1.77
CA ILE A 210 35.53 33.04 -2.00
C ILE A 210 35.16 32.87 -3.45
N GLN A 211 35.93 32.02 -4.14
CA GLN A 211 35.61 31.60 -5.50
C GLN A 211 34.54 30.51 -5.44
N GLY A 212 33.45 30.72 -6.15
CA GLY A 212 32.29 29.85 -6.08
C GLY A 212 31.02 30.48 -6.64
N ILE A 213 29.92 29.75 -6.50
CA ILE A 213 28.60 30.16 -6.96
C ILE A 213 27.79 30.64 -5.75
N LEU A 214 27.30 31.87 -5.81
CA LEU A 214 26.35 32.39 -4.84
C LEU A 214 24.97 31.74 -5.08
N HIS A 215 24.45 31.03 -4.08
CA HIS A 215 23.14 30.38 -4.16
C HIS A 215 22.02 31.19 -3.52
N ASP A 216 22.32 31.85 -2.41
CA ASP A 216 21.31 32.51 -1.58
C ASP A 216 21.94 33.54 -0.63
N GLU A 217 21.12 34.41 -0.06
CA GLU A 217 21.48 35.43 0.93
C GLU A 217 20.47 35.42 2.08
N SER A 218 20.94 35.56 3.32
CA SER A 218 20.04 35.66 4.48
C SER A 218 19.18 36.92 4.40
N GLU A 219 17.98 36.91 5.00
CA GLU A 219 17.10 38.10 5.06
C GLU A 219 17.79 39.36 5.60
N SER A 220 18.71 39.20 6.55
CA SER A 220 19.48 40.32 7.13
C SER A 220 20.59 40.87 6.22
N GLY A 221 20.90 40.20 5.11
CA GLY A 221 22.03 40.50 4.22
C GLY A 221 23.42 40.26 4.81
N LYS A 222 23.52 39.72 6.05
CA LYS A 222 24.80 39.52 6.76
C LYS A 222 25.51 38.25 6.36
N ILE A 223 24.77 37.24 5.91
CA ILE A 223 25.27 35.92 5.53
C ILE A 223 24.94 35.67 4.07
N VAL A 224 25.94 35.29 3.29
CA VAL A 224 25.76 34.78 1.93
C VAL A 224 26.13 33.31 1.87
N PHE A 225 25.38 32.55 1.07
CA PHE A 225 25.56 31.10 0.94
C PHE A 225 26.25 30.79 -0.39
N ILE A 226 27.52 30.37 -0.32
CA ILE A 226 28.38 30.15 -1.50
C ILE A 226 28.75 28.68 -1.61
N GLU A 227 28.52 28.09 -2.78
CA GLU A 227 29.10 26.80 -3.16
C GLU A 227 30.55 27.05 -3.63
N PRO A 228 31.56 26.52 -2.93
CA PRO A 228 32.95 26.73 -3.34
C PRO A 228 33.22 26.08 -4.69
N GLU A 229 34.03 26.74 -5.53
CA GLU A 229 34.34 26.31 -6.90
C GLU A 229 34.87 24.87 -6.97
N SER A 230 35.66 24.45 -5.98
CA SER A 230 36.20 23.09 -5.88
C SER A 230 35.14 21.99 -5.72
N CYS A 231 33.91 22.35 -5.32
CA CYS A 231 32.78 21.43 -5.22
C CYS A 231 31.83 21.48 -6.42
N VAL A 232 31.87 22.54 -7.24
CA VAL A 232 30.88 22.79 -8.31
C VAL A 232 30.80 21.63 -9.31
N HIS A 233 31.95 21.21 -9.85
CA HIS A 233 31.99 20.10 -10.80
C HIS A 233 31.48 18.79 -10.17
N LEU A 234 31.90 18.50 -8.94
CA LEU A 234 31.50 17.27 -8.24
C LEU A 234 29.99 17.24 -7.95
N HIS A 235 29.38 18.36 -7.58
CA HIS A 235 27.93 18.43 -7.38
C HIS A 235 27.17 18.29 -8.71
N ASN A 236 27.68 18.82 -9.82
CA ASN A 236 27.09 18.61 -11.15
C ASN A 236 27.17 17.15 -11.59
N ASP A 237 28.29 16.47 -11.34
CA ASP A 237 28.43 15.03 -11.57
C ASP A 237 27.44 14.24 -10.71
N LEU A 238 27.36 14.54 -9.41
CA LEU A 238 26.42 13.90 -8.49
C LEU A 238 24.97 14.09 -8.94
N PHE A 239 24.60 15.30 -9.36
CA PHE A 239 23.27 15.58 -9.90
C PHE A 239 22.96 14.72 -11.13
N SER A 240 23.92 14.58 -12.04
CA SER A 240 23.78 13.76 -13.25
C SER A 240 23.57 12.28 -12.90
N VAL A 241 24.33 11.76 -11.94
CA VAL A 241 24.18 10.38 -11.44
C VAL A 241 22.82 10.17 -10.76
N VAL A 242 22.37 11.12 -9.93
CA VAL A 242 21.04 11.05 -9.28
C VAL A 242 19.91 11.05 -10.32
N GLN A 243 20.03 11.86 -11.37
CA GLN A 243 19.05 11.87 -12.47
C GLN A 243 19.07 10.58 -13.29
N ALA A 244 20.25 10.00 -13.50
CA ALA A 244 20.36 8.69 -14.14
C ALA A 244 19.73 7.59 -13.27
N GLU A 245 19.94 7.62 -11.94
CA GLU A 245 19.35 6.67 -10.98
C GLU A 245 17.82 6.75 -11.03
N GLN A 246 17.24 7.96 -11.00
CA GLN A 246 15.78 8.15 -11.07
C GLN A 246 15.19 7.64 -12.39
N ARG A 247 15.86 7.87 -13.52
CA ARG A 247 15.42 7.34 -14.82
C ARG A 247 15.46 5.82 -14.87
N GLU A 248 16.48 5.21 -14.27
CA GLU A 248 16.57 3.76 -14.21
C GLU A 248 15.47 3.15 -13.33
N ILE A 249 15.19 3.75 -12.18
CA ILE A 249 14.05 3.37 -11.33
C ILE A 249 12.74 3.48 -12.11
N GLN A 250 12.53 4.57 -12.87
CA GLN A 250 11.31 4.73 -13.66
C GLN A 250 11.15 3.64 -14.72
N LYS A 251 12.24 3.20 -15.37
CA LYS A 251 12.20 2.08 -16.33
C LYS A 251 11.84 0.75 -15.66
N LEU A 252 12.37 0.50 -14.46
CA LEU A 252 12.03 -0.69 -13.68
C LEU A 252 10.55 -0.69 -13.30
N LEU A 253 10.02 0.46 -12.87
CA LEU A 253 8.60 0.63 -12.55
C LEU A 253 7.70 0.50 -13.78
N ASP A 254 8.10 1.05 -14.94
CA ASP A 254 7.38 0.88 -16.21
C ASP A 254 7.29 -0.60 -16.61
N ARG A 255 8.43 -1.32 -16.53
CA ARG A 255 8.46 -2.77 -16.78
C ARG A 255 7.52 -3.53 -15.84
N LEU A 256 7.54 -3.23 -14.54
CA LEU A 256 6.62 -3.86 -13.59
C LEU A 256 5.16 -3.50 -13.89
N THR A 257 4.90 -2.26 -14.26
CA THR A 257 3.56 -1.79 -14.62
C THR A 257 2.98 -2.59 -15.77
N GLN A 258 3.75 -2.80 -16.84
CA GLN A 258 3.33 -3.61 -17.99
C GLN A 258 3.02 -5.06 -17.61
N ILE A 259 3.79 -5.64 -16.68
CA ILE A 259 3.55 -7.01 -16.20
C ILE A 259 2.27 -7.06 -15.35
N ILE A 260 2.10 -6.11 -14.43
CA ILE A 260 0.92 -6.00 -13.57
C ILE A 260 -0.34 -5.74 -14.39
N GLU A 261 -0.26 -4.95 -15.46
CA GLU A 261 -1.36 -4.66 -16.37
C GLU A 261 -1.96 -5.93 -16.97
N THR A 262 -1.13 -6.90 -17.34
CA THR A 262 -1.62 -8.20 -17.86
C THR A 262 -2.40 -9.03 -16.83
N GLN A 263 -2.34 -8.66 -15.55
CA GLN A 263 -3.00 -9.33 -14.42
C GLN A 263 -4.04 -8.42 -13.75
N ALA A 264 -4.30 -7.22 -14.28
CA ALA A 264 -5.09 -6.20 -13.60
C ALA A 264 -6.52 -6.67 -13.30
N ASP A 265 -7.22 -7.22 -14.28
CA ASP A 265 -8.60 -7.71 -14.11
C ASP A 265 -8.66 -8.83 -13.06
N TYR A 266 -7.68 -9.74 -13.10
CA TYR A 266 -7.58 -10.85 -12.17
C TYR A 266 -7.32 -10.40 -10.72
N LEU A 267 -6.40 -9.45 -10.55
CA LEU A 267 -6.09 -8.85 -9.24
C LEU A 267 -7.30 -8.08 -8.69
N ALA A 268 -8.01 -7.33 -9.55
CA ALA A 268 -9.23 -6.62 -9.17
C ALA A 268 -10.34 -7.58 -8.73
N PHE A 269 -10.56 -8.66 -9.49
CA PHE A 269 -11.50 -9.72 -9.15
C PHE A 269 -11.12 -10.43 -7.83
N SER A 270 -9.84 -10.70 -7.61
CA SER A 270 -9.36 -11.28 -6.35
C SER A 270 -9.66 -10.39 -5.14
N GLN A 271 -9.59 -9.05 -5.29
CA GLN A 271 -10.00 -8.14 -4.22
C GLN A 271 -11.50 -8.20 -3.91
N GLU A 272 -12.35 -8.49 -4.88
CA GLU A 272 -13.79 -8.68 -4.63
C GLU A 272 -14.04 -9.94 -3.78
N ILE A 273 -13.33 -11.04 -4.09
CA ILE A 273 -13.35 -12.25 -3.27
C ILE A 273 -12.82 -11.97 -1.85
N PHE A 274 -11.77 -11.17 -1.72
CA PHE A 274 -11.25 -10.76 -0.40
C PHE A 274 -12.24 -9.92 0.39
N ALA A 275 -12.98 -9.03 -0.28
CA ALA A 275 -14.05 -8.28 0.35
C ALA A 275 -15.12 -9.21 0.91
N GLU A 276 -15.52 -10.24 0.14
CA GLU A 276 -16.51 -11.21 0.58
C GLU A 276 -16.02 -12.04 1.77
N LEU A 277 -14.77 -12.52 1.71
CA LEU A 277 -14.13 -13.24 2.82
C LEU A 277 -14.03 -12.38 4.09
N ASP A 278 -13.68 -11.09 3.97
CA ASP A 278 -13.61 -10.14 5.08
C ASP A 278 -15.00 -9.92 5.72
N ILE A 279 -16.03 -9.79 4.90
CA ILE A 279 -17.43 -9.70 5.36
C ILE A 279 -17.85 -11.00 6.07
N LEU A 280 -17.49 -12.17 5.53
CA LEU A 280 -17.80 -13.47 6.17
C LEU A 280 -17.13 -13.60 7.53
N GLN A 281 -15.85 -13.22 7.63
CA GLN A 281 -15.11 -13.17 8.89
C GLN A 281 -15.77 -12.24 9.90
N SER A 282 -16.19 -11.05 9.46
CA SER A 282 -16.88 -10.10 10.30
C SER A 282 -18.23 -10.61 10.79
N LYS A 283 -19.06 -11.16 9.90
CA LYS A 283 -20.35 -11.77 10.24
C LYS A 283 -20.20 -12.91 11.24
N SER A 284 -19.23 -13.81 11.01
CA SER A 284 -18.93 -14.91 11.91
C SER A 284 -18.54 -14.41 13.30
N SER A 285 -17.62 -13.44 13.37
CA SER A 285 -17.20 -12.83 14.64
C SER A 285 -18.32 -12.10 15.36
N TRP A 286 -19.22 -11.45 14.62
CA TRP A 286 -20.43 -10.83 15.16
C TRP A 286 -21.38 -11.89 15.71
N CYS A 287 -21.59 -12.99 14.99
CA CYS A 287 -22.42 -14.12 15.46
C CYS A 287 -21.86 -14.72 16.75
N ASP A 288 -20.55 -14.94 16.84
CA ASP A 288 -19.89 -15.46 18.04
C ASP A 288 -20.10 -14.51 19.24
N ARG A 289 -19.92 -13.21 19.02
CA ARG A 289 -20.05 -12.18 20.06
C ARG A 289 -21.46 -12.09 20.64
N TYR A 290 -22.48 -12.23 19.80
CA TYR A 290 -23.88 -12.10 20.21
C TYR A 290 -24.60 -13.44 20.35
N SER A 291 -23.87 -14.56 20.26
CA SER A 291 -24.41 -15.92 20.33
C SER A 291 -25.57 -16.15 19.36
N CYS A 292 -25.39 -15.71 18.12
CA CYS A 292 -26.41 -15.84 17.09
C CYS A 292 -26.57 -17.29 16.63
N SER A 293 -27.80 -17.65 16.27
CA SER A 293 -28.14 -18.91 15.61
C SER A 293 -28.54 -18.65 14.15
N MET A 294 -28.19 -19.56 13.23
CA MET A 294 -28.69 -19.51 11.85
C MET A 294 -30.12 -20.07 11.80
N PRO A 295 -31.16 -19.24 11.54
CA PRO A 295 -32.52 -19.73 11.42
C PRO A 295 -32.70 -20.58 10.14
N THR A 296 -33.67 -21.48 10.15
CA THR A 296 -34.10 -22.17 8.92
C THR A 296 -34.91 -21.21 8.06
N ILE A 297 -34.49 -21.02 6.81
CA ILE A 297 -35.19 -20.15 5.86
C ILE A 297 -35.88 -21.02 4.81
N GLU A 298 -37.21 -20.95 4.78
CA GLU A 298 -38.06 -21.64 3.80
C GLU A 298 -38.81 -20.63 2.94
N SER A 299 -39.17 -21.02 1.72
CA SER A 299 -40.05 -20.26 0.82
C SER A 299 -41.53 -20.35 1.25
N LYS A 300 -41.82 -20.15 2.55
CA LYS A 300 -43.16 -20.14 3.14
C LYS A 300 -43.35 -18.87 3.95
N GLN A 301 -44.57 -18.34 3.97
CA GLN A 301 -44.94 -17.15 4.75
C GLN A 301 -45.23 -17.52 6.22
N VAL A 302 -44.25 -18.12 6.90
CA VAL A 302 -44.35 -18.52 8.31
C VAL A 302 -43.13 -17.97 9.04
N VAL A 303 -43.36 -17.36 10.20
CA VAL A 303 -42.30 -16.88 11.09
C VAL A 303 -42.49 -17.53 12.45
N GLN A 304 -41.46 -18.25 12.91
CA GLN A 304 -41.41 -18.84 14.24
C GLN A 304 -40.15 -18.32 14.95
N LEU A 305 -40.35 -17.62 16.06
CA LEU A 305 -39.28 -17.04 16.87
C LEU A 305 -39.21 -17.80 18.20
N ILE A 306 -38.04 -18.30 18.55
CA ILE A 306 -37.78 -19.06 19.78
C ILE A 306 -36.64 -18.35 20.52
N GLU A 307 -36.90 -17.90 21.76
CA GLU A 307 -35.91 -17.25 22.63
C GLU A 307 -35.14 -16.08 21.99
N CYS A 308 -35.80 -15.34 21.08
CA CYS A 308 -35.18 -14.24 20.35
C CYS A 308 -34.96 -12.99 21.23
N ARG A 309 -33.97 -12.19 20.87
CA ARG A 309 -33.63 -10.91 21.51
C ARG A 309 -33.72 -9.80 20.46
N ASN A 310 -33.92 -8.57 20.91
CA ASN A 310 -33.67 -7.44 20.02
C ASN A 310 -32.15 -7.35 19.76
N ALA A 311 -31.78 -7.18 18.50
CA ALA A 311 -30.40 -7.05 18.07
C ALA A 311 -29.85 -5.61 18.26
N SER A 312 -30.74 -4.60 18.37
CA SER A 312 -30.38 -3.21 18.68
C SER A 312 -30.28 -2.91 20.17
#